data_AF-A0A845AF61-F1
#
_entry.id   AF-A0A845AF61-F1
#
_cell.length_a   1.000
_cell.length_b   1.000
_cell.length_c   1.000
_cell.angle_alpha   90.00
_cell.angle_beta   90.00
_cell.angle_gamma   90.00
#
_symmetry.space_group_name_H-M   'P 1'
#
loop_
_entity.id
_entity.type
_entity.pdbx_description
1 polymer ?
#
loop_
_entity_poly.entity_id
_entity_poly.type
_entity_poly.pdbx_seq_one_letter_code
_entity_poly.pdbx_strand_id
1 'polypeptide(L)'
;MAVKRLTKSQAHRLLSEELERVGWDGPSTFTVEDGSRPHTHDLDWWHERTPGNERADTRRNVAYLSAYHRIAEPLGGRMFAGGLLLDRRKLWMDRSVMSRLERDGYVVWVKPDRGEPWFEITDAGRMLIEEDGGEPG
;
A
#
# COMPACT_ATOMS: atom_id res chain seq x y z
N MET A 1 -4.76 22.95 10.40
CA MET A 1 -5.92 22.26 9.79
C MET A 1 -5.91 20.83 10.29
N ALA A 2 -7.05 20.26 10.69
CA ALA A 2 -7.10 18.86 11.09
C ALA A 2 -6.95 17.96 9.85
N VAL A 3 -6.00 17.03 9.88
CA VAL A 3 -5.86 16.03 8.81
C VAL A 3 -7.09 15.14 8.80
N LYS A 4 -7.87 15.17 7.71
CA LYS A 4 -9.08 14.36 7.57
C LYS A 4 -8.70 12.95 7.10
N ARG A 5 -8.89 11.97 7.97
CA ARG A 5 -8.73 10.55 7.62
C ARG A 5 -9.89 10.09 6.74
N LEU A 6 -9.63 9.16 5.84
CA LEU A 6 -10.65 8.53 5.01
C LEU A 6 -11.48 7.55 5.84
N THR A 7 -12.77 7.43 5.51
CA THR A 7 -13.63 6.37 6.07
C THR A 7 -13.33 5.02 5.41
N LYS A 8 -13.79 3.93 6.04
CA LYS A 8 -13.74 2.58 5.43
C LYS A 8 -14.29 2.58 4.00
N SER A 9 -15.48 3.16 3.78
CA SER A 9 -16.12 3.17 2.47
C SER A 9 -15.32 3.96 1.43
N GLN A 10 -14.67 5.06 1.83
CA GLN A 10 -13.81 5.82 0.93
C GLN A 10 -12.55 5.05 0.55
N ALA A 11 -11.90 4.39 1.52
CA ALA A 11 -10.74 3.55 1.25
C ALA A 11 -11.09 2.39 0.31
N HIS A 12 -12.22 1.70 0.54
CA HIS A 12 -12.71 0.65 -0.35
C HIS A 12 -12.95 1.18 -1.76
N ARG A 13 -13.63 2.33 -1.89
CA ARG A 13 -13.89 2.93 -3.19
C ARG A 13 -12.60 3.22 -3.96
N LEU A 14 -11.60 3.84 -3.32
CA LEU A 14 -10.31 4.11 -3.95
C LEU A 14 -9.63 2.84 -4.45
N LEU A 15 -9.63 1.80 -3.63
CA LEU A 15 -9.02 0.53 -4.00
C LEU A 15 -9.76 -0.18 -5.14
N SER A 16 -11.09 -0.14 -5.14
CA SER A 16 -11.91 -0.65 -6.25
C SER A 16 -11.65 0.12 -7.54
N GLU A 17 -11.63 1.45 -7.49
CA GLU A 17 -11.33 2.32 -8.65
C GLU A 17 -9.98 1.96 -9.29
N GLU A 18 -8.92 1.76 -8.49
CA GLU A 18 -7.60 1.39 -9.02
C GLU A 18 -7.57 -0.02 -9.61
N LEU A 19 -8.27 -0.99 -9.00
CA LEU A 19 -8.34 -2.35 -9.54
C LEU A 19 -9.17 -2.43 -10.82
N GLU A 20 -10.30 -1.72 -10.88
CA GLU A 20 -11.13 -1.60 -12.07
C GLU A 20 -10.35 -0.94 -13.22
N ARG A 21 -9.56 0.09 -12.92
CA ARG A 21 -8.71 0.77 -13.92
C ARG A 21 -7.76 -0.17 -14.63
N VAL A 22 -7.22 -1.16 -13.93
CA VAL A 22 -6.28 -2.14 -14.50
C VAL A 22 -6.97 -3.41 -15.03
N GLY A 23 -8.31 -3.44 -15.06
CA GLY A 23 -9.09 -4.59 -15.52
C GLY A 23 -8.96 -5.83 -14.62
N TRP A 24 -8.78 -5.63 -13.31
CA TRP A 24 -8.67 -6.74 -12.36
C TRP A 24 -10.03 -7.23 -11.89
N ASP A 25 -10.44 -8.41 -12.35
CA ASP A 25 -11.73 -9.03 -12.01
C ASP A 25 -11.66 -9.97 -10.78
N GLY A 26 -10.49 -10.10 -10.15
CA GLY A 26 -10.28 -10.98 -9.01
C GLY A 26 -10.83 -10.40 -7.69
N PRO A 27 -11.14 -11.24 -6.68
CA PRO A 27 -11.61 -10.76 -5.40
C PRO A 27 -10.56 -9.86 -4.73
N SER A 28 -11.02 -8.73 -4.21
CA SER A 28 -10.16 -7.82 -3.48
C SER A 28 -9.72 -8.45 -2.15
N THR A 29 -8.41 -8.45 -1.84
CA THR A 29 -7.87 -9.04 -0.59
C THR A 29 -7.82 -8.05 0.59
N PHE A 30 -8.43 -6.87 0.45
CA PHE A 30 -8.34 -5.81 1.46
C PHE A 30 -9.02 -6.20 2.76
N THR A 31 -8.32 -5.97 3.87
CA THR A 31 -8.87 -6.17 5.21
C THR A 31 -8.86 -4.85 5.95
N VAL A 32 -10.02 -4.42 6.45
CA VAL A 32 -10.16 -3.22 7.29
C VAL A 32 -10.57 -3.66 8.67
N GLU A 33 -9.67 -3.50 9.63
CA GLU A 33 -9.79 -4.03 10.99
C GLU A 33 -9.69 -2.94 12.05
N ASP A 34 -10.18 -3.28 13.23
CA ASP A 34 -10.03 -2.45 14.42
C ASP A 34 -8.67 -2.78 15.07
N GLY A 35 -7.63 -2.03 14.68
CA GLY A 35 -6.30 -2.11 15.29
C GLY A 35 -5.15 -2.41 14.34
N SER A 36 -3.94 -2.40 14.89
CA SER A 36 -2.71 -2.69 14.14
C SER A 36 -2.59 -4.18 13.83
N ARG A 37 -2.11 -4.51 12.63
CA ARG A 37 -1.75 -5.87 12.30
C ARG A 37 -0.51 -6.30 13.11
N PRO A 38 -0.54 -7.46 13.79
CA PRO A 38 0.58 -7.90 14.63
C PRO A 38 1.83 -8.23 13.80
N HIS A 39 3.00 -8.16 14.43
CA HIS A 39 4.33 -8.45 13.84
C HIS A 39 4.78 -7.54 12.68
N THR A 40 3.96 -6.56 12.30
CA THR A 40 4.26 -5.62 11.22
C THR A 40 5.45 -4.71 11.46
N HIS A 41 5.99 -4.65 12.68
CA HIS A 41 7.18 -3.84 13.02
C HIS A 41 8.50 -4.46 12.56
N ASP A 42 8.46 -5.69 12.07
CA ASP A 42 9.62 -6.44 11.59
C ASP A 42 9.58 -6.57 10.07
N LEU A 43 10.63 -6.12 9.39
CA LEU A 43 10.74 -6.22 7.93
C LEU A 43 10.84 -7.68 7.49
N ASP A 44 11.50 -8.54 8.28
CA ASP A 44 11.60 -9.97 7.98
C ASP A 44 10.22 -10.61 7.97
N TRP A 45 9.34 -10.18 8.89
CA TRP A 45 7.94 -10.59 8.87
C TRP A 45 7.26 -10.19 7.57
N TRP A 46 7.50 -9.02 6.98
CA TRP A 46 6.88 -8.72 5.66
C TRP A 46 7.34 -9.69 4.58
N HIS A 47 8.60 -10.12 4.64
CA HIS A 47 9.22 -10.96 3.64
C HIS A 47 8.97 -12.45 3.76
N GLU A 48 8.62 -12.98 4.94
CA GLU A 48 8.45 -14.44 5.04
C GLU A 48 7.34 -14.94 4.10
N ARG A 49 7.57 -16.10 3.48
CA ARG A 49 6.63 -16.80 2.60
C ARG A 49 6.15 -16.01 1.37
N THR A 50 6.76 -14.87 1.04
CA THR A 50 6.52 -14.20 -0.25
C THR A 50 7.34 -14.89 -1.33
N PRO A 51 6.71 -15.55 -2.34
CA PRO A 51 7.44 -16.18 -3.44
C PRO A 51 8.29 -15.15 -4.17
N GLY A 52 9.58 -15.45 -4.37
CA GLY A 52 10.53 -14.52 -4.99
C GLY A 52 10.45 -14.44 -6.52
N ASN A 53 9.57 -15.21 -7.15
CA ASN A 53 9.44 -15.30 -8.61
C ASN A 53 8.35 -14.39 -9.21
N GLU A 54 7.55 -13.72 -8.39
CA GLU A 54 6.55 -12.75 -8.84
C GLU A 54 7.12 -11.34 -8.76
N ARG A 55 7.11 -10.62 -9.89
CA ARG A 55 7.60 -9.24 -9.99
C ARG A 55 6.68 -8.25 -9.26
N ALA A 56 7.24 -7.15 -8.79
CA ALA A 56 6.44 -6.10 -8.17
C ALA A 56 5.63 -5.27 -9.19
N ASP A 57 6.04 -5.20 -10.46
CA ASP A 57 5.45 -4.38 -11.53
C ASP A 57 4.17 -4.96 -12.18
N THR A 58 3.54 -5.95 -11.56
CA THR A 58 2.26 -6.45 -12.07
C THR A 58 1.16 -5.40 -11.93
N ARG A 59 0.25 -5.33 -12.90
CA ARG A 59 -0.94 -4.44 -12.87
C ARG A 59 -1.66 -4.41 -11.52
N ARG A 60 -1.84 -5.57 -10.89
CA ARG A 60 -2.45 -5.68 -9.55
C ARG A 60 -1.62 -4.94 -8.50
N ASN A 61 -0.32 -5.19 -8.42
CA ASN A 61 0.53 -4.56 -7.42
C ASN A 61 0.62 -3.04 -7.63
N VAL A 62 0.65 -2.57 -8.88
CA VAL A 62 0.64 -1.13 -9.21
C VAL A 62 -0.67 -0.48 -8.76
N ALA A 63 -1.82 -1.11 -9.02
CA ALA A 63 -3.12 -0.64 -8.53
C ALA A 63 -3.16 -0.56 -6.99
N TYR A 64 -2.61 -1.56 -6.30
CA TYR A 64 -2.49 -1.54 -4.84
C TYR A 64 -1.57 -0.41 -4.35
N LEU A 65 -0.41 -0.23 -4.97
CA LEU A 65 0.54 0.84 -4.64
C LEU A 65 -0.12 2.22 -4.83
N SER A 66 -0.78 2.45 -5.96
CA SER A 66 -1.51 3.70 -6.26
C SER A 66 -2.56 3.98 -5.18
N ALA A 67 -3.40 3.00 -4.86
CA ALA A 67 -4.45 3.16 -3.86
C ALA A 67 -3.88 3.41 -2.46
N TYR A 68 -2.84 2.67 -2.04
CA TYR A 68 -2.20 2.85 -0.74
C TYR A 68 -1.54 4.23 -0.63
N HIS A 69 -0.91 4.70 -1.70
CA HIS A 69 -0.32 6.02 -1.76
C HIS A 69 -1.39 7.11 -1.62
N ARG A 70 -2.50 7.03 -2.37
CA ARG A 70 -3.63 7.96 -2.29
C ARG A 70 -4.30 7.98 -0.91
N ILE A 71 -4.39 6.83 -0.24
CA ILE A 71 -4.93 6.74 1.14
C ILE A 71 -3.97 7.39 2.14
N ALA A 72 -2.66 7.24 1.95
CA ALA A 72 -1.63 7.74 2.86
C ALA A 72 -1.31 9.24 2.63
N GLU A 73 -1.54 9.78 1.43
CA GLU A 73 -1.16 11.14 1.05
C GLU A 73 -1.66 12.23 2.01
N PRO A 74 -2.94 12.25 2.46
CA PRO A 74 -3.41 13.25 3.43
C PRO A 74 -2.64 13.23 4.76
N LEU A 75 -1.98 12.11 5.08
CA LEU A 75 -1.21 11.86 6.30
C LEU A 75 0.31 12.03 6.08
N GLY A 76 0.71 12.69 4.99
CA GLY A 76 2.11 12.92 4.65
C GLY A 76 2.75 11.77 3.89
N GLY A 77 1.95 10.91 3.23
CA GLY A 77 2.44 9.83 2.36
C GLY A 77 3.01 8.62 3.08
N ARG A 78 2.93 8.56 4.42
CA ARG A 78 3.47 7.46 5.23
C ARG A 78 2.50 6.28 5.27
N MET A 79 2.92 5.16 4.70
CA MET A 79 2.18 3.90 4.76
C MET A 79 2.59 3.11 6.02
N PHE A 80 2.00 3.47 7.17
CA PHE A 80 2.32 2.85 8.45
C PHE A 80 2.18 1.33 8.42
N ALA A 81 3.19 0.62 8.93
CA ALA A 81 3.30 -0.82 8.80
C ALA A 81 2.13 -1.56 9.49
N GLY A 82 1.68 -1.10 10.66
CA GLY A 82 0.51 -1.67 11.34
C GLY A 82 -0.81 -1.46 10.60
N GLY A 83 -0.83 -0.68 9.54
CA GLY A 83 -1.97 -0.45 8.65
C GLY A 83 -2.20 1.04 8.37
N LEU A 84 -2.72 1.33 7.18
CA LEU A 84 -3.05 2.70 6.77
C LEU A 84 -4.14 3.26 7.67
N LEU A 85 -3.93 4.48 8.19
CA LEU A 85 -4.83 5.09 9.16
C LEU A 85 -6.11 5.57 8.48
N LEU A 86 -7.24 5.00 8.92
CA LEU A 86 -8.58 5.43 8.54
C LEU A 86 -9.27 6.11 9.73
N ASP A 87 -10.46 6.63 9.50
CA ASP A 87 -11.32 7.10 10.59
C ASP A 87 -11.71 5.91 11.50
N ARG A 88 -11.19 5.93 12.73
CA ARG A 88 -11.37 4.92 13.79
C ARG A 88 -10.93 3.49 13.46
N ARG A 89 -10.34 3.25 12.28
CA ARG A 89 -9.94 1.91 11.81
C ARG A 89 -8.57 1.94 11.14
N LYS A 90 -8.03 0.76 10.80
CA LYS A 90 -6.85 0.64 9.94
C LYS A 90 -7.14 -0.26 8.75
N LEU A 91 -6.57 0.09 7.60
CA LEU A 91 -6.51 -0.80 6.45
C LEU A 91 -5.21 -1.60 6.50
N TRP A 92 -5.32 -2.92 6.53
CA TRP A 92 -4.16 -3.80 6.47
C TRP A 92 -3.70 -3.96 5.03
N MET A 93 -2.44 -3.58 4.79
CA MET A 93 -1.82 -3.74 3.48
C MET A 93 -1.55 -5.22 3.21
N ASP A 94 -1.68 -5.61 1.94
CA ASP A 94 -1.35 -6.96 1.50
C ASP A 94 0.16 -7.19 1.65
N ARG A 95 0.50 -8.22 2.42
CA ARG A 95 1.89 -8.52 2.80
C ARG A 95 2.73 -8.89 1.59
N SER A 96 2.17 -9.68 0.67
CA SER A 96 2.89 -10.13 -0.52
C SER A 96 3.16 -8.96 -1.46
N VAL A 97 2.19 -8.05 -1.59
CA VAL A 97 2.34 -6.83 -2.40
C VAL A 97 3.43 -5.92 -1.83
N MET A 98 3.35 -5.57 -0.54
CA MET A 98 4.34 -4.67 0.09
C MET A 98 5.75 -5.26 0.09
N SER A 99 5.88 -6.56 0.34
CA SER A 99 7.16 -7.27 0.31
C SER A 99 7.84 -7.19 -1.06
N ARG A 100 7.08 -7.30 -2.16
CA ARG A 100 7.62 -7.19 -3.53
C ARG A 100 7.96 -5.76 -3.89
N LEU A 101 7.05 -4.82 -3.60
CA LEU A 101 7.28 -3.40 -3.84
C LEU A 101 8.53 -2.89 -3.13
N GLU A 102 8.79 -3.39 -1.92
CA GLU A 102 9.98 -3.04 -1.16
C GLU A 102 11.25 -3.66 -1.76
N ARG A 103 11.24 -4.97 -2.05
CA ARG A 103 12.38 -5.68 -2.66
C ARG A 103 12.80 -5.11 -4.01
N ASP A 104 11.83 -4.71 -4.82
CA ASP A 104 12.07 -4.15 -6.16
C ASP A 104 12.32 -2.63 -6.12
N GLY A 105 12.32 -2.01 -4.93
CA GLY A 105 12.73 -0.62 -4.71
C GLY A 105 11.67 0.44 -5.02
N TYR A 106 10.39 0.06 -5.17
CA TYR A 106 9.27 0.99 -5.39
C TYR A 106 8.77 1.64 -4.09
N VAL A 107 8.99 0.97 -2.97
CA VAL A 107 8.85 1.56 -1.63
C VAL A 107 10.09 1.25 -0.82
N VAL A 108 10.35 2.05 0.21
CA VAL A 108 11.44 1.82 1.15
C VAL A 108 10.87 1.63 2.55
N TRP A 109 11.41 0.66 3.27
CA TRP A 109 11.12 0.47 4.68
C TRP A 109 11.85 1.51 5.54
N VAL A 110 11.08 2.24 6.35
CA VAL A 110 11.60 3.25 7.27
C VAL A 110 11.31 2.84 8.71
N LYS A 111 12.37 2.58 9.47
CA LYS A 111 12.32 2.26 10.90
C LYS A 111 12.88 3.42 11.72
N PRO A 112 12.02 4.27 12.34
CA PRO A 112 12.50 5.37 13.17
C PRO A 112 13.03 4.86 14.51
N ASP A 113 13.87 5.65 15.19
CA ASP A 113 14.32 5.38 16.56
C ASP A 113 13.16 5.36 17.57
N ARG A 114 12.11 6.13 17.29
CA ARG A 114 10.86 6.18 18.07
C ARG A 114 9.66 6.24 17.13
N GLY A 115 8.67 5.39 17.39
CA GLY A 115 7.40 5.36 16.67
C GLY A 115 7.15 4.08 15.88
N GLU A 116 6.03 4.07 15.16
CA GLU A 116 5.64 2.98 14.27
C GLU A 116 6.43 3.09 12.95
N PRO A 117 7.08 2.01 12.48
CA PRO A 117 7.69 1.97 11.14
C PRO A 117 6.67 2.21 10.04
N TRP A 118 7.14 2.64 8.88
CA TRP A 118 6.30 2.85 7.70
C TRP A 118 7.03 2.47 6.41
N PHE A 119 6.26 2.28 5.36
CA PHE A 119 6.79 2.29 3.99
C PHE A 119 6.63 3.68 3.40
N GLU A 120 7.64 4.12 2.67
CA GLU A 120 7.64 5.38 1.93
C GLU A 120 7.78 5.08 0.45
N ILE A 121 6.99 5.74 -0.40
CA ILE A 121 7.09 5.55 -1.85
C ILE A 121 8.39 6.20 -2.35
N THR A 122 9.14 5.47 -3.20
CA THR A 122 10.34 6.01 -3.84
C THR A 122 9.97 6.76 -5.13
N ASP A 123 10.93 7.46 -5.74
CA ASP A 123 10.73 8.09 -7.05
C ASP A 123 10.37 7.06 -8.12
N ALA A 124 11.02 5.88 -8.09
CA ALA A 124 10.66 4.76 -8.97
C ALA A 124 9.22 4.29 -8.75
N GLY A 125 8.77 4.22 -7.50
CA GLY A 125 7.37 3.88 -7.18
C GLY A 125 6.37 4.92 -7.69
N ARG A 126 6.72 6.20 -7.65
CA ARG A 126 5.88 7.29 -8.20
C ARG A 126 5.79 7.19 -9.72
N MET A 127 6.93 7.02 -10.39
CA MET A 127 6.97 6.81 -11.85
C MET A 127 6.15 5.58 -12.26
N LEU A 128 6.22 4.48 -11.50
CA LEU A 128 5.44 3.29 -11.76
C LEU A 128 3.92 3.54 -11.73
N ILE A 129 3.43 4.39 -10.82
CA ILE A 129 2.01 4.79 -10.77
C ILE A 129 1.66 5.68 -11.97
N GLU A 130 2.55 6.60 -12.33
CA GLU A 130 2.33 7.57 -13.41
C GLU A 130 2.32 6.90 -14.80
N GLU A 131 3.23 5.98 -15.05
CA GLU A 131 3.33 5.22 -16.31
C GLU A 131 2.11 4.32 -16.53
N ASP A 132 1.55 3.75 -15.46
CA ASP A 132 0.30 2.98 -15.52
C ASP A 132 -0.94 3.88 -15.73
N GLY A 133 -0.82 5.18 -15.46
CA GLY A 133 -1.84 6.21 -15.72
C GLY A 133 -1.81 6.83 -17.12
N GLY A 134 -0.78 6.54 -17.92
CA GLY A 134 -0.67 6.96 -19.32
C GLY A 134 -1.25 5.91 -20.25
N GLU A 135 -2.15 6.31 -21.16
CA GLU A 135 -2.66 5.42 -22.21
C GLU A 135 -1.51 4.72 -22.96
N PRO A 136 -1.66 3.44 -23.34
CA PRO A 136 -0.73 2.81 -24.26
C PRO A 136 -0.80 3.53 -25.60
N GLY A 137 0.36 4.01 -26.09
CA GLY A 137 0.52 4.35 -27.50
C GLY A 137 0.35 3.15 -28.41
#